data_AF-A0A524QTL1-F1
#
_entry.id   AF-A0A524QTL1-F1
#
_cell.length_a   1.000
_cell.length_b   1.000
_cell.length_c   1.000
_cell.angle_alpha   90.00
_cell.angle_beta   90.00
_cell.angle_gamma   90.00
#
_symmetry.space_group_name_H-M   'P 1'
#
loop_
_entity.id
_entity.type
_entity.pdbx_description
1 polymer ?
#
loop_
_entity_poly.entity_id
_entity_poly.type
_entity_poly.pdbx_seq_one_letter_code
_entity_poly.pdbx_strand_id
1 'polypeptide(L)'
;MATAAQNRIEEDVWIPTCCGQCYCMCGIKVRRQNGIVTEIEGNPDAPTGRGSICPKGLASPHLLYDPYRVNYPLKRTNPEKGLGVDPKFVRISWEEALDTIVQKLNECRDRDPRGAFFQATTTQASEIRFGVIGFMKGFGTPNYWVSGGGLHCGNGAHFMNGIMHVAWSIIPDFAHCNYALNFGCSKGHGAGHVDVQNATKAADARARGFKNVVFDPFQSAQASKAHEWVPIKVGTDGAMALGLVNSLLNEHGIYDAEYLMYKTNAPYLIRPDDGRYVRDDVTGNPIVWDLEDNCPRVHNDSAVARVEYEDEAHEVALTGTFKVNGMDCNPAFVLLKEHVKKYTPEYVEKITSVPAAAVSRIAKEFGEAAEIGSTVTIQTEKGPKKIPSRPVATHFFRGAQGHTNSGWTCLSIDMVNHMVGAADTWG
;
A
#
# COMPACT_ATOMS: atom_id res chain seq x y z
N MET A 1 59.17 -18.95 -10.07
CA MET A 1 58.40 -18.09 -9.16
C MET A 1 58.15 -16.78 -9.88
N ALA A 2 56.99 -16.64 -10.53
CA ALA A 2 56.59 -15.37 -11.12
C ALA A 2 56.11 -14.47 -9.99
N THR A 3 56.83 -13.37 -9.75
CA THR A 3 56.45 -12.30 -8.83
C THR A 3 55.06 -11.81 -9.23
N ALA A 4 54.08 -11.99 -8.33
CA ALA A 4 52.77 -11.37 -8.45
C ALA A 4 53.00 -9.86 -8.51
N ALA A 5 52.89 -9.28 -9.70
CA ALA A 5 52.78 -7.84 -9.85
C ALA A 5 51.58 -7.42 -8.99
N GLN A 6 51.83 -6.70 -7.90
CA GLN A 6 50.76 -6.06 -7.15
C GLN A 6 50.03 -5.16 -8.14
N ASN A 7 48.79 -5.52 -8.49
CA ASN A 7 47.92 -4.71 -9.35
C ASN A 7 47.78 -3.34 -8.70
N ARG A 8 48.57 -2.36 -9.16
CA ARG A 8 48.51 -1.00 -8.68
C ARG A 8 47.14 -0.42 -9.07
N ILE A 9 46.40 0.07 -8.07
CA ILE A 9 45.14 0.79 -8.32
C ILE A 9 45.53 2.19 -8.79
N GLU A 10 45.25 2.50 -10.05
CA GLU A 10 45.54 3.81 -10.68
C GLU A 10 44.29 4.70 -10.70
N GLU A 11 43.12 4.08 -10.80
CA GLU A 11 41.81 4.70 -10.68
C GLU A 11 41.04 4.03 -9.55
N ASP A 12 40.53 4.82 -8.59
CA ASP A 12 39.64 4.37 -7.53
C ASP A 12 38.55 5.42 -7.33
N VAL A 13 37.35 5.16 -7.84
CA VAL A 13 36.25 6.13 -7.84
C VAL A 13 34.98 5.52 -7.28
N TRP A 14 34.23 6.33 -6.54
CA TRP A 14 32.87 6.02 -6.10
C TRP A 14 31.87 6.73 -6.99
N ILE A 15 31.00 5.95 -7.64
CA ILE A 15 30.02 6.46 -8.60
C ILE A 15 28.63 6.36 -7.97
N PRO A 16 27.94 7.49 -7.72
CA PRO A 16 26.57 7.46 -7.23
C PRO A 16 25.62 6.95 -8.31
N THR A 17 24.74 6.02 -7.95
CA THR A 17 23.71 5.47 -8.83
C THR A 17 22.54 4.90 -8.01
N CYS A 18 21.66 4.15 -8.65
CA CYS A 18 20.48 3.55 -8.05
C CYS A 18 20.52 2.03 -8.18
N CYS A 19 20.15 1.33 -7.10
CA CYS A 19 20.02 -0.12 -7.11
C CYS A 19 18.78 -0.56 -7.90
N GLY A 20 18.99 -1.29 -9.01
CA GLY A 20 17.91 -1.82 -9.85
C GLY A 20 17.38 -3.22 -9.46
N GLN A 21 17.76 -3.75 -8.30
CA GLN A 21 17.40 -5.12 -7.89
C GLN A 21 15.95 -5.29 -7.44
N CYS A 22 15.28 -4.18 -7.10
CA CYS A 22 13.87 -4.17 -6.73
C CYS A 22 13.26 -2.80 -7.04
N TYR A 23 11.93 -2.72 -6.94
CA TYR A 23 11.17 -1.48 -7.15
C TYR A 23 11.49 -0.37 -6.13
N CYS A 24 12.26 -0.64 -5.06
CA CYS A 24 12.61 0.38 -4.07
C CYS A 24 13.64 1.39 -4.58
N MET A 25 14.45 1.03 -5.58
CA MET A 25 15.40 1.97 -6.20
C MET A 25 16.28 2.72 -5.18
N CYS A 26 16.85 2.00 -4.22
CA CYS A 26 17.68 2.58 -3.16
C CYS A 26 18.91 3.28 -3.76
N GLY A 27 19.29 4.44 -3.21
CA GLY A 27 20.50 5.13 -3.63
C GLY A 27 21.75 4.39 -3.15
N ILE A 28 22.70 4.18 -4.07
CA ILE A 28 23.95 3.44 -3.81
C ILE A 28 25.15 4.20 -4.35
N LYS A 29 26.33 3.85 -3.86
CA LYS A 29 27.61 4.19 -4.48
C LYS A 29 28.28 2.89 -4.91
N VAL A 30 28.81 2.87 -6.11
CA VAL A 30 29.54 1.72 -6.65
C VAL A 30 31.01 2.11 -6.76
N ARG A 31 31.89 1.32 -6.15
CA ARG A 31 33.33 1.50 -6.28
C ARG A 31 33.80 0.85 -7.57
N ARG A 32 34.49 1.64 -8.39
CA ARG A 32 35.17 1.17 -9.60
C ARG A 32 36.66 1.39 -9.44
N GLN A 33 37.41 0.30 -9.56
CA GLN A 33 38.86 0.31 -9.51
C GLN A 33 39.43 -0.19 -10.83
N ASN A 34 40.20 0.64 -11.53
CA ASN A 34 40.77 0.33 -12.86
C ASN A 34 39.73 -0.28 -13.83
N GLY A 35 38.53 0.33 -13.92
CA GLY A 35 37.44 -0.16 -14.78
C GLY A 35 36.64 -1.36 -14.25
N ILE A 36 37.00 -1.94 -13.10
CA ILE A 36 36.33 -3.11 -12.49
C ILE A 36 35.47 -2.65 -11.32
N VAL A 37 34.20 -3.08 -11.27
CA VAL A 37 33.33 -2.88 -10.11
C VAL A 37 33.75 -3.84 -9.00
N THR A 38 34.16 -3.30 -7.86
CA THR A 38 34.69 -4.10 -6.75
C THR A 38 33.78 -4.09 -5.52
N GLU A 39 32.99 -3.03 -5.34
CA GLU A 39 32.23 -2.82 -4.11
C GLU A 39 30.95 -2.00 -4.35
N ILE A 40 29.94 -2.22 -3.51
CA ILE A 40 28.72 -1.41 -3.45
C ILE A 40 28.42 -1.07 -1.99
N GLU A 41 28.09 0.21 -1.76
CA GLU A 41 27.57 0.70 -0.49
C GLU A 41 26.27 1.48 -0.70
N GLY A 42 25.49 1.66 0.37
CA GLY A 42 24.39 2.62 0.33
C GLY A 42 24.92 4.05 0.23
N ASN A 43 24.20 4.92 -0.47
CA ASN A 43 24.55 6.33 -0.58
C ASN A 43 23.93 7.13 0.59
N PRO A 44 24.73 7.69 1.53
CA PRO A 44 24.21 8.47 2.65
C PRO A 44 23.47 9.74 2.21
N ASP A 45 23.87 10.31 1.07
CA ASP A 45 23.27 11.53 0.52
C ASP A 45 21.95 11.27 -0.22
N ALA A 46 21.60 9.99 -0.44
CA ALA A 46 20.36 9.63 -1.10
C ALA A 46 19.18 9.69 -0.12
N PRO A 47 18.06 10.35 -0.49
CA PRO A 47 16.88 10.42 0.37
C PRO A 47 16.27 9.03 0.61
N THR A 48 16.38 8.15 -0.39
CA THR A 48 15.95 6.74 -0.32
C THR A 48 17.09 5.88 0.23
N GLY A 49 16.84 5.21 1.35
CA GLY A 49 17.81 4.32 1.99
C GLY A 49 18.78 5.02 2.95
N ARG A 50 19.13 6.29 2.73
CA ARG A 50 20.00 7.11 3.61
C ARG A 50 21.28 6.36 4.04
N GLY A 51 22.00 5.80 3.07
CA GLY A 51 23.21 5.00 3.31
C GLY A 51 22.97 3.53 3.62
N SER A 52 21.71 3.11 3.81
CA SER A 52 21.37 1.71 4.08
C SER A 52 20.95 0.97 2.81
N ILE A 53 21.34 -0.30 2.71
CA ILE A 53 21.06 -1.18 1.57
C ILE A 53 20.87 -2.63 2.06
N CYS A 54 20.04 -3.40 1.37
CA CYS A 54 19.80 -4.80 1.72
C CYS A 54 20.90 -5.73 1.17
N PRO A 55 21.01 -6.97 1.68
CA PRO A 55 22.01 -7.94 1.19
C PRO A 55 21.92 -8.23 -0.31
N LYS A 56 20.72 -8.18 -0.91
CA LYS A 56 20.56 -8.33 -2.37
C LYS A 56 21.23 -7.19 -3.13
N GLY A 57 21.10 -5.96 -2.62
CA GLY A 57 21.74 -4.79 -3.19
C GLY A 57 23.26 -4.87 -3.12
N LEU A 58 23.81 -5.25 -1.95
CA LEU A 58 25.25 -5.45 -1.75
C LEU A 58 25.81 -6.53 -2.69
N ALA A 59 25.05 -7.59 -2.93
CA ALA A 59 25.45 -8.68 -3.82
C ALA A 59 25.27 -8.38 -5.32
N SER A 60 24.79 -7.20 -5.71
CA SER A 60 24.54 -6.88 -7.13
C SER A 60 25.76 -7.03 -8.06
N PRO A 61 27.05 -6.87 -7.63
CA PRO A 61 28.19 -7.14 -8.51
C PRO A 61 28.22 -8.57 -9.05
N HIS A 62 27.65 -9.54 -8.31
CA HIS A 62 27.56 -10.92 -8.79
C HIS A 62 26.75 -11.03 -10.08
N LEU A 63 25.77 -10.16 -10.33
CA LEU A 63 25.01 -10.17 -11.59
C LEU A 63 25.82 -9.61 -12.77
N LEU A 64 26.72 -8.67 -12.52
CA LEU A 64 27.57 -8.10 -13.57
C LEU A 64 28.57 -9.15 -14.09
N TYR A 65 29.07 -9.99 -13.17
CA TYR A 65 30.09 -11.00 -13.41
C TYR A 65 29.55 -12.44 -13.46
N ASP A 66 28.22 -12.60 -13.47
CA ASP A 66 27.60 -13.93 -13.53
C ASP A 66 28.04 -14.66 -14.82
N PRO A 67 28.53 -15.91 -14.74
CA PRO A 67 28.95 -16.66 -15.92
C PRO A 67 27.80 -16.95 -16.90
N TYR A 68 26.54 -16.89 -16.43
CA TYR A 68 25.32 -17.04 -17.23
C TYR A 68 24.72 -15.71 -17.68
N ARG A 69 25.39 -14.57 -17.45
CA ARG A 69 24.91 -13.27 -17.92
C ARG A 69 24.76 -13.25 -19.44
N VAL A 70 23.57 -12.86 -19.90
CA VAL A 70 23.28 -12.69 -21.34
C VAL A 70 23.94 -11.40 -21.84
N ASN A 71 25.12 -11.54 -22.45
CA ASN A 71 25.92 -10.40 -22.92
C ASN A 71 25.70 -10.05 -24.41
N TYR A 72 25.01 -10.91 -25.16
CA TYR A 72 24.81 -10.75 -26.60
C TYR A 72 23.38 -11.13 -27.00
N PRO A 73 22.85 -10.59 -28.10
CA PRO A 73 21.62 -11.09 -28.70
C PRO A 73 21.73 -12.58 -29.08
N LEU A 74 20.68 -13.34 -28.74
CA LEU A 74 20.59 -14.77 -28.99
C LEU A 74 19.32 -15.11 -29.78
N LYS A 75 19.43 -16.01 -30.76
CA LYS A 75 18.31 -16.52 -31.57
C LYS A 75 18.10 -17.99 -31.30
N ARG A 76 16.86 -18.36 -30.95
CA ARG A 76 16.47 -19.76 -30.77
C ARG A 76 16.48 -20.45 -32.14
N THR A 77 17.13 -21.61 -32.26
CA THR A 77 17.11 -22.41 -33.49
C THR A 77 16.23 -23.65 -33.38
N ASN A 78 15.89 -24.09 -32.17
CA ASN A 78 14.94 -25.18 -31.96
C ASN A 78 13.48 -24.68 -32.15
N PRO A 79 12.69 -25.28 -33.07
CA PRO A 79 11.26 -24.95 -33.20
C PRO A 79 10.44 -25.45 -32.01
N GLU A 80 10.84 -26.53 -31.35
CA GLU A 80 10.15 -27.07 -30.17
C GLU A 80 10.40 -26.17 -28.95
N LYS A 81 9.34 -25.96 -28.14
CA LYS A 81 9.37 -25.13 -26.93
C LYS A 81 8.79 -25.92 -25.77
N GLY A 82 9.37 -25.76 -24.59
CA GLY A 82 8.84 -26.37 -23.37
C GLY A 82 9.85 -26.40 -22.24
N LEU A 83 9.38 -26.74 -21.04
CA LEU A 83 10.27 -27.04 -19.92
C LEU A 83 11.12 -28.27 -20.27
N GLY A 84 12.44 -28.17 -20.06
CA GLY A 84 13.39 -29.25 -20.39
C GLY A 84 13.75 -29.38 -21.87
N VAL A 85 13.21 -28.54 -22.76
CA VAL A 85 13.59 -28.53 -24.18
C VAL A 85 14.73 -27.54 -24.40
N ASP A 86 15.86 -28.03 -24.94
CA ASP A 86 17.00 -27.16 -25.26
C ASP A 86 16.64 -26.21 -26.42
N PRO A 87 16.65 -24.88 -26.21
CA PRO A 87 16.36 -23.90 -27.25
C PRO A 87 17.40 -23.86 -28.38
N LYS A 88 18.61 -24.40 -28.17
CA LYS A 88 19.73 -24.33 -29.13
C LYS A 88 19.99 -22.88 -29.57
N PHE A 89 20.15 -21.99 -28.61
CA PHE A 89 20.41 -20.57 -28.90
C PHE A 89 21.74 -20.40 -29.63
N VAL A 90 21.74 -19.55 -30.66
CA VAL A 90 22.96 -19.10 -31.34
C VAL A 90 23.11 -17.60 -31.18
N ARG A 91 24.35 -17.11 -31.08
CA ARG A 91 24.64 -15.68 -31.04
C ARG A 91 24.38 -15.06 -32.41
N ILE A 92 23.73 -13.90 -32.41
CA ILE A 92 23.51 -13.06 -33.60
C ILE A 92 23.98 -11.63 -33.34
N SER A 93 24.05 -10.79 -34.39
CA SER A 93 24.35 -9.37 -34.23
C SER A 93 23.15 -8.59 -33.70
N TRP A 94 23.39 -7.36 -33.24
CA TRP A 94 22.30 -6.46 -32.83
C TRP A 94 21.43 -6.06 -34.03
N GLU A 95 22.05 -5.82 -35.19
CA GLU A 95 21.34 -5.52 -36.44
C GLU A 95 20.39 -6.66 -36.82
N GLU A 96 20.87 -7.92 -36.87
CA GLU A 96 20.01 -9.06 -37.19
C GLU A 96 18.85 -9.22 -36.18
N ALA A 97 19.14 -9.02 -34.89
CA ALA A 97 18.14 -9.16 -33.83
C ALA A 97 17.02 -8.11 -33.99
N LEU A 98 17.41 -6.85 -34.17
CA LEU A 98 16.48 -5.73 -34.32
C LEU A 98 15.68 -5.85 -35.62
N ASP A 99 16.33 -6.16 -36.76
CA ASP A 99 15.64 -6.34 -38.04
C ASP A 99 14.61 -7.47 -37.97
N THR A 100 14.98 -8.60 -37.35
CA THR A 100 14.06 -9.73 -37.14
C THR A 100 12.83 -9.31 -36.32
N ILE A 101 13.04 -8.56 -35.23
CA ILE A 101 11.96 -8.07 -34.36
C ILE A 101 11.08 -7.05 -35.09
N VAL A 102 11.69 -6.07 -35.77
CA VAL A 102 10.98 -5.02 -36.51
C VAL A 102 10.14 -5.62 -37.64
N GLN A 103 10.66 -6.59 -38.38
CA GLN A 103 9.89 -7.29 -39.39
C GLN A 103 8.62 -7.92 -38.79
N LYS A 104 8.75 -8.64 -37.66
CA LYS A 104 7.60 -9.28 -36.99
C LYS A 104 6.60 -8.27 -36.42
N LEU A 105 7.09 -7.15 -35.91
CA LEU A 105 6.24 -6.06 -35.43
C LEU A 105 5.48 -5.38 -36.57
N ASN A 106 6.11 -5.17 -37.72
CA ASN A 106 5.44 -4.65 -38.92
C ASN A 106 4.37 -5.63 -39.42
N GLU A 107 4.69 -6.92 -39.57
CA GLU A 107 3.72 -7.96 -39.93
C GLU A 107 2.51 -7.98 -38.97
N CYS A 108 2.75 -7.81 -37.67
CA CYS A 108 1.68 -7.70 -36.68
C CYS A 108 0.84 -6.44 -36.89
N ARG A 109 1.49 -5.29 -37.06
CA ARG A 109 0.82 -3.99 -37.24
C ARG A 109 -0.03 -3.94 -38.50
N ASP A 110 0.48 -4.48 -39.60
CA ASP A 110 -0.22 -4.53 -40.89
C ASP A 110 -1.49 -5.41 -40.82
N ARG A 111 -1.48 -6.44 -39.97
CA ARG A 111 -2.66 -7.28 -39.71
C ARG A 111 -3.62 -6.60 -38.74
N ASP A 112 -3.14 -6.33 -37.53
CA ASP A 112 -3.84 -5.66 -36.44
C ASP A 112 -2.82 -5.40 -35.30
N PRO A 113 -2.53 -4.14 -34.93
CA PRO A 113 -1.57 -3.84 -33.87
C PRO A 113 -1.95 -4.48 -32.52
N ARG A 114 -3.23 -4.79 -32.28
CA ARG A 114 -3.68 -5.50 -31.07
C ARG A 114 -3.13 -6.93 -30.98
N GLY A 115 -2.58 -7.50 -32.05
CA GLY A 115 -1.90 -8.79 -32.01
C GLY A 115 -0.63 -8.80 -31.15
N ALA A 116 -0.07 -7.64 -30.82
CA ALA A 116 1.11 -7.51 -29.97
C ALA A 116 0.73 -7.35 -28.49
N PHE A 117 1.32 -8.17 -27.63
CA PHE A 117 1.21 -8.07 -26.18
C PHE A 117 2.58 -7.84 -25.54
N PHE A 118 2.68 -6.82 -24.68
CA PHE A 118 3.92 -6.53 -23.95
C PHE A 118 3.70 -6.63 -22.44
N GLN A 119 4.67 -7.25 -21.77
CA GLN A 119 4.71 -7.38 -20.33
C GLN A 119 6.10 -6.97 -19.82
N ALA A 120 6.13 -6.15 -18.77
CA ALA A 120 7.37 -5.85 -18.03
C ALA A 120 7.16 -6.06 -16.53
N THR A 121 8.23 -6.09 -15.75
CA THR A 121 8.18 -6.20 -14.29
C THR A 121 8.09 -4.83 -13.61
N THR A 122 7.45 -4.77 -12.44
CA THR A 122 7.44 -3.56 -11.58
C THR A 122 8.81 -3.21 -10.99
N THR A 123 9.78 -4.11 -11.12
CA THR A 123 11.13 -4.01 -10.53
C THR A 123 11.96 -2.87 -11.13
N GLN A 124 11.72 -2.50 -12.39
CA GLN A 124 12.48 -1.45 -13.09
C GLN A 124 11.58 -0.35 -13.62
N ALA A 125 11.57 0.81 -12.97
CA ALA A 125 10.71 1.93 -13.33
C ALA A 125 10.94 2.47 -14.76
N SER A 126 12.16 2.37 -15.29
CA SER A 126 12.51 2.75 -16.66
C SER A 126 11.84 1.85 -17.70
N GLU A 127 11.82 0.53 -17.48
CA GLU A 127 11.13 -0.43 -18.35
C GLU A 127 9.62 -0.15 -18.40
N ILE A 128 9.02 0.19 -17.26
CA ILE A 128 7.59 0.51 -17.16
C ILE A 128 7.24 1.78 -17.94
N ARG A 129 7.94 2.89 -17.67
CA ARG A 129 7.57 4.22 -18.19
C ARG A 129 7.95 4.39 -19.65
N PHE A 130 9.16 3.99 -20.04
CA PHE A 130 9.66 4.20 -21.40
C PHE A 130 9.42 2.97 -22.29
N GLY A 131 9.69 1.78 -21.76
CA GLY A 131 9.58 0.53 -22.52
C GLY A 131 8.14 0.09 -22.77
N VAL A 132 7.28 0.11 -21.74
CA VAL A 132 5.89 -0.38 -21.89
C VAL A 132 4.95 0.74 -22.32
N ILE A 133 4.83 1.81 -21.55
CA ILE A 133 3.79 2.82 -21.82
C ILE A 133 4.10 3.61 -23.11
N GLY A 134 5.35 4.07 -23.27
CA GLY A 134 5.77 4.87 -24.42
C GLY A 134 5.71 4.08 -25.73
N PHE A 135 6.40 2.93 -25.79
CA PHE A 135 6.44 2.10 -26.99
C PHE A 135 5.06 1.61 -27.40
N MET A 136 4.23 1.12 -26.47
CA MET A 136 2.93 0.52 -26.82
C MET A 136 1.95 1.55 -27.37
N LYS A 137 1.94 2.75 -26.79
CA LYS A 137 1.20 3.88 -27.36
C LYS A 137 1.70 4.24 -28.76
N GLY A 138 3.02 4.28 -28.96
CA GLY A 138 3.62 4.55 -30.27
C GLY A 138 3.34 3.47 -31.32
N PHE A 139 3.33 2.19 -30.92
CA PHE A 139 3.02 1.07 -31.79
C PHE A 139 1.52 0.99 -32.13
N GLY A 140 0.66 1.56 -31.29
CA GLY A 140 -0.79 1.61 -31.50
C GLY A 140 -1.56 0.42 -30.92
N THR A 141 -1.01 -0.23 -29.89
CA THR A 141 -1.65 -1.39 -29.24
C THR A 141 -2.06 -1.05 -27.79
N PRO A 142 -3.30 -1.37 -27.38
CA PRO A 142 -3.74 -1.25 -26.00
C PRO A 142 -3.29 -2.44 -25.14
N ASN A 143 -2.76 -3.50 -25.76
CA ASN A 143 -2.54 -4.79 -25.11
C ASN A 143 -1.19 -4.83 -24.39
N TYR A 144 -1.08 -4.16 -23.25
CA TYR A 144 0.09 -4.26 -22.39
C TYR A 144 -0.28 -4.48 -20.94
N TRP A 145 0.67 -5.06 -20.19
CA TRP A 145 0.53 -5.27 -18.76
C TRP A 145 1.82 -4.94 -18.03
N VAL A 146 1.78 -3.94 -17.16
CA VAL A 146 2.85 -3.69 -16.20
C VAL A 146 2.70 -4.72 -15.08
N SER A 147 3.53 -5.76 -15.08
CA SER A 147 3.46 -6.85 -14.11
C SER A 147 3.59 -6.33 -12.68
N GLY A 148 2.68 -6.79 -11.83
CA GLY A 148 2.47 -6.32 -10.47
C GLY A 148 1.02 -6.54 -10.04
N GLY A 149 0.07 -6.49 -10.97
CA GLY A 149 -1.27 -7.01 -10.75
C GLY A 149 -1.25 -8.54 -10.63
N GLY A 150 -1.93 -9.05 -9.60
CA GLY A 150 -1.98 -10.45 -9.17
C GLY A 150 -1.60 -10.61 -7.69
N LEU A 151 -1.18 -11.82 -7.32
CA LEU A 151 -0.63 -12.13 -5.98
C LEU A 151 0.72 -11.42 -5.70
N HIS A 152 1.40 -10.91 -6.75
CA HIS A 152 2.74 -10.35 -6.63
C HIS A 152 2.78 -8.96 -5.98
N CYS A 153 2.15 -7.91 -6.52
CA CYS A 153 2.20 -6.60 -5.84
C CYS A 153 0.94 -6.34 -4.98
N GLY A 154 -0.19 -6.93 -5.36
CA GLY A 154 -1.36 -7.00 -4.49
C GLY A 154 -2.59 -6.32 -5.07
N ASN A 155 -3.46 -7.11 -5.70
CA ASN A 155 -4.69 -6.59 -6.30
C ASN A 155 -5.64 -5.96 -5.29
N GLY A 156 -5.87 -6.61 -4.14
CA GLY A 156 -6.74 -6.06 -3.11
C GLY A 156 -6.16 -4.80 -2.48
N ALA A 157 -4.88 -4.84 -2.13
CA ALA A 157 -4.23 -3.76 -1.41
C ALA A 157 -4.04 -2.51 -2.27
N HIS A 158 -3.55 -2.64 -3.50
CA HIS A 158 -3.39 -1.48 -4.39
C HIS A 158 -4.73 -0.87 -4.81
N PHE A 159 -5.73 -1.72 -5.08
CA PHE A 159 -7.06 -1.25 -5.47
C PHE A 159 -7.72 -0.47 -4.33
N MET A 160 -7.73 -1.02 -3.10
CA MET A 160 -8.30 -0.33 -1.95
C MET A 160 -7.50 0.91 -1.57
N ASN A 161 -6.17 0.84 -1.50
CA ASN A 161 -5.35 2.02 -1.17
C ASN A 161 -5.53 3.15 -2.21
N GLY A 162 -5.68 2.80 -3.49
CA GLY A 162 -5.92 3.78 -4.55
C GLY A 162 -7.27 4.49 -4.40
N ILE A 163 -8.30 3.79 -3.91
CA ILE A 163 -9.63 4.36 -3.65
C ILE A 163 -9.62 5.18 -2.35
N MET A 164 -9.05 4.65 -1.28
CA MET A 164 -9.17 5.23 0.07
C MET A 164 -8.16 6.34 0.35
N HIS A 165 -6.94 6.23 -0.18
CA HIS A 165 -5.81 7.11 0.15
C HIS A 165 -5.21 7.83 -1.06
N VAL A 166 -5.74 7.60 -2.27
CA VAL A 166 -5.14 8.08 -3.53
C VAL A 166 -3.67 7.66 -3.65
N ALA A 167 -3.32 6.52 -3.04
CA ALA A 167 -1.95 6.05 -2.91
C ALA A 167 -1.82 4.63 -3.44
N TRP A 168 -0.70 4.33 -4.09
CA TRP A 168 -0.43 2.97 -4.53
C TRP A 168 -0.14 2.04 -3.34
N SER A 169 0.50 2.53 -2.29
CA SER A 169 0.74 1.79 -1.05
C SER A 169 0.74 2.75 0.12
N ILE A 170 0.20 2.29 1.23
CA ILE A 170 0.33 2.94 2.53
C ILE A 170 1.43 2.25 3.36
N ILE A 171 1.89 2.93 4.40
CA ILE A 171 2.73 2.44 5.50
C ILE A 171 2.35 3.20 6.77
N PRO A 172 2.43 2.59 7.96
CA PRO A 172 2.38 3.35 9.21
C PRO A 172 3.46 4.44 9.19
N ASP A 173 3.15 5.61 9.72
CA ASP A 173 4.16 6.63 9.97
C ASP A 173 4.98 6.23 11.19
N PHE A 174 5.89 5.27 11.02
CA PHE A 174 6.72 4.74 12.11
C PHE A 174 7.45 5.82 12.93
N ALA A 175 7.62 7.03 12.41
CA ALA A 175 8.20 8.16 13.14
C ALA A 175 7.26 8.77 14.17
N HIS A 176 5.95 8.56 14.08
CA HIS A 176 4.94 9.15 14.96
C HIS A 176 3.89 8.14 15.47
N CYS A 177 3.77 6.98 14.83
CA CYS A 177 2.93 5.86 15.27
C CYS A 177 3.42 5.25 16.58
N ASN A 178 2.49 4.99 17.49
CA ASN A 178 2.70 4.34 18.79
C ASN A 178 1.99 2.99 18.90
N TYR A 179 0.98 2.70 18.07
CA TYR A 179 0.31 1.39 18.06
C TYR A 179 -0.05 0.95 16.63
N ALA A 180 0.53 -0.14 16.13
CA ALA A 180 0.13 -0.71 14.84
C ALA A 180 -0.48 -2.11 14.93
N LEU A 181 -1.50 -2.33 14.09
CA LEU A 181 -2.08 -3.64 13.78
C LEU A 181 -1.64 -4.06 12.36
N ASN A 182 -0.80 -5.09 12.26
CA ASN A 182 -0.27 -5.56 10.99
C ASN A 182 -0.88 -6.91 10.60
N PHE A 183 -1.50 -6.97 9.42
CA PHE A 183 -2.16 -8.15 8.86
C PHE A 183 -1.41 -8.68 7.64
N GLY A 184 -0.74 -9.82 7.75
CA GLY A 184 -0.12 -10.47 6.58
C GLY A 184 0.85 -9.56 5.82
N CYS A 185 1.53 -8.64 6.49
CA CYS A 185 2.50 -7.75 5.88
C CYS A 185 3.89 -8.01 6.48
N SER A 186 4.93 -7.37 5.97
CA SER A 186 6.28 -7.46 6.58
C SER A 186 6.98 -6.11 6.51
N LYS A 187 6.17 -5.06 6.66
CA LYS A 187 6.59 -3.69 6.43
C LYS A 187 7.33 -3.18 7.65
N GLY A 188 8.49 -2.58 7.42
CA GLY A 188 9.46 -2.28 8.47
C GLY A 188 10.22 -3.50 9.00
N HIS A 189 10.14 -4.66 8.33
CA HIS A 189 10.70 -5.91 8.85
C HIS A 189 11.33 -6.79 7.75
N GLY A 190 11.74 -6.22 6.61
CA GLY A 190 12.49 -6.92 5.55
C GLY A 190 11.70 -7.22 4.27
N ALA A 191 10.51 -6.65 4.08
CA ALA A 191 9.84 -6.61 2.78
C ALA A 191 8.95 -5.36 2.57
N GLY A 192 8.59 -5.12 1.31
CA GLY A 192 7.67 -4.05 0.92
C GLY A 192 8.37 -2.84 0.30
N HIS A 193 7.72 -1.68 0.32
CA HIS A 193 8.24 -0.44 -0.26
C HIS A 193 9.26 0.19 0.68
N VAL A 194 10.34 0.73 0.11
CA VAL A 194 11.46 1.36 0.83
C VAL A 194 11.89 0.54 2.05
N ASP A 195 12.00 -0.77 1.86
CA ASP A 195 12.09 -1.77 2.93
C ASP A 195 13.12 -1.44 4.01
N VAL A 196 14.36 -1.18 3.60
CA VAL A 196 15.46 -0.91 4.53
C VAL A 196 15.21 0.37 5.34
N GLN A 197 14.69 1.43 4.70
CA GLN A 197 14.35 2.68 5.39
C GLN A 197 13.24 2.46 6.42
N ASN A 198 12.21 1.71 6.03
CA ASN A 198 11.12 1.37 6.93
C ASN A 198 11.58 0.47 8.08
N ALA A 199 12.55 -0.43 7.83
CA ALA A 199 13.10 -1.29 8.86
C ALA A 199 13.83 -0.49 9.94
N THR A 200 14.62 0.51 9.54
CA THR A 200 15.26 1.44 10.48
C THR A 200 14.20 2.23 11.24
N LYS A 201 13.22 2.83 10.55
CA LYS A 201 12.16 3.60 11.22
C LYS A 201 11.34 2.76 12.20
N ALA A 202 11.01 1.51 11.85
CA ALA A 202 10.29 0.61 12.74
C ALA A 202 11.15 0.17 13.94
N ALA A 203 12.46 0.02 13.76
CA ALA A 203 13.38 -0.21 14.87
C ALA A 203 13.43 0.99 15.83
N ASP A 204 13.52 2.22 15.29
CA ASP A 204 13.45 3.46 16.08
C ASP A 204 12.10 3.58 16.80
N ALA A 205 10.99 3.27 16.12
CA ALA A 205 9.66 3.21 16.72
C ALA A 205 9.64 2.27 17.94
N ARG A 206 10.16 1.04 17.79
CA ARG A 206 10.24 0.06 18.88
C ARG A 206 11.05 0.60 20.06
N ALA A 207 12.16 1.29 19.80
CA ALA A 207 12.96 1.91 20.85
C ALA A 207 12.21 3.02 21.62
N ARG A 208 11.25 3.69 20.96
CA ARG A 208 10.37 4.71 21.58
C ARG A 208 9.18 4.12 22.35
N GLY A 209 8.93 2.81 22.25
CA GLY A 209 7.79 2.14 22.90
C GLY A 209 6.60 1.84 21.99
N PHE A 210 6.77 1.95 20.66
CA PHE A 210 5.75 1.60 19.66
C PHE A 210 5.25 0.16 19.82
N LYS A 211 3.97 -0.04 20.13
CA LYS A 211 3.34 -1.36 20.22
C LYS A 211 2.97 -1.88 18.82
N ASN A 212 3.45 -3.06 18.49
CA ASN A 212 3.17 -3.73 17.22
C ASN A 212 2.45 -5.06 17.46
N VAL A 213 1.20 -5.18 17.01
CA VAL A 213 0.44 -6.43 17.03
C VAL A 213 0.42 -7.00 15.61
N VAL A 214 0.84 -8.26 15.45
CA VAL A 214 0.94 -8.92 14.16
C VAL A 214 -0.04 -10.08 14.09
N PHE A 215 -0.96 -10.02 13.14
CA PHE A 215 -1.87 -11.10 12.78
C PHE A 215 -1.24 -11.88 11.62
N ASP A 216 -0.71 -13.06 11.94
CA ASP A 216 -0.11 -13.97 10.96
C ASP A 216 -0.37 -15.43 11.37
N PRO A 217 -0.59 -16.36 10.42
CA PRO A 217 -0.82 -17.78 10.71
C PRO A 217 0.42 -18.52 11.24
N PHE A 218 1.61 -17.95 11.08
CA PHE A 218 2.88 -18.47 11.60
C PHE A 218 3.71 -17.30 12.14
N GLN A 219 4.72 -17.59 12.95
CA GLN A 219 5.62 -16.57 13.48
C GLN A 219 6.56 -16.05 12.37
N SER A 220 6.07 -15.08 11.59
CA SER A 220 6.84 -14.41 10.54
C SER A 220 8.02 -13.60 11.08
N ALA A 221 8.88 -13.12 10.17
CA ALA A 221 9.97 -12.21 10.53
C ALA A 221 9.48 -10.91 11.20
N GLN A 222 8.27 -10.45 10.85
CA GLN A 222 7.61 -9.32 11.51
C GLN A 222 7.10 -9.74 12.90
N ALA A 223 6.39 -10.87 13.00
CA ALA A 223 5.87 -11.40 14.26
C ALA A 223 7.00 -11.65 15.29
N SER A 224 8.18 -12.10 14.85
CA SER A 224 9.35 -12.31 15.73
C SER A 224 9.86 -11.05 16.44
N LYS A 225 9.48 -9.86 15.97
CA LYS A 225 9.88 -8.55 16.53
C LYS A 225 8.67 -7.77 17.06
N ALA A 226 7.48 -8.36 16.98
CA ALA A 226 6.23 -7.76 17.44
C ALA A 226 6.18 -7.69 18.97
N HIS A 227 5.32 -6.82 19.46
CA HIS A 227 4.94 -6.80 20.88
C HIS A 227 4.00 -7.96 21.19
N GLU A 228 3.13 -8.28 20.23
CA GLU A 228 2.22 -9.40 20.31
C GLU A 228 2.10 -10.04 18.93
N TRP A 229 2.26 -11.37 18.87
CA TRP A 229 1.89 -12.15 17.70
C TRP A 229 0.55 -12.83 18.01
N VAL A 230 -0.42 -12.63 17.12
CA VAL A 230 -1.76 -13.21 17.19
C VAL A 230 -1.88 -14.25 16.06
N PRO A 231 -1.78 -15.56 16.38
CA PRO A 231 -1.98 -16.62 15.39
C PRO A 231 -3.42 -16.60 14.87
N ILE A 232 -3.59 -16.26 13.60
CA ILE A 232 -4.90 -16.19 12.94
C ILE A 232 -5.02 -17.29 11.87
N LYS A 233 -6.22 -17.83 11.68
CA LYS A 233 -6.50 -18.74 10.56
C LYS A 233 -6.31 -18.02 9.22
N VAL A 234 -5.65 -18.69 8.27
CA VAL A 234 -5.38 -18.17 6.93
C VAL A 234 -6.68 -17.67 6.26
N GLY A 235 -6.69 -16.43 5.76
CA GLY A 235 -7.80 -15.86 5.00
C GLY A 235 -8.99 -15.41 5.85
N THR A 236 -8.83 -15.30 7.16
CA THR A 236 -9.89 -14.86 8.09
C THR A 236 -9.71 -13.45 8.64
N ASP A 237 -8.72 -12.72 8.12
CA ASP A 237 -8.37 -11.34 8.51
C ASP A 237 -9.54 -10.37 8.40
N GLY A 238 -10.40 -10.52 7.37
CA GLY A 238 -11.59 -9.69 7.21
C GLY A 238 -12.59 -9.86 8.36
N ALA A 239 -12.77 -11.09 8.87
CA ALA A 239 -13.63 -11.32 10.03
C ALA A 239 -13.03 -10.73 11.31
N MET A 240 -11.71 -10.82 11.48
CA MET A 240 -11.00 -10.17 12.58
C MET A 240 -11.20 -8.65 12.53
N ALA A 241 -11.01 -8.03 11.38
CA ALA A 241 -11.15 -6.59 11.21
C ALA A 241 -12.59 -6.10 11.47
N LEU A 242 -13.61 -6.80 10.96
CA LEU A 242 -15.02 -6.49 11.24
C LEU A 242 -15.36 -6.69 12.73
N GLY A 243 -14.71 -7.65 13.39
CA GLY A 243 -14.75 -7.82 14.84
C GLY A 243 -14.20 -6.61 15.60
N LEU A 244 -13.02 -6.12 15.19
CA LEU A 244 -12.42 -4.92 15.76
C LEU A 244 -13.32 -3.69 15.57
N VAL A 245 -13.90 -3.51 14.37
CA VAL A 245 -14.86 -2.43 14.11
C VAL A 245 -16.10 -2.55 15.02
N ASN A 246 -16.66 -3.75 15.18
CA ASN A 246 -17.80 -3.95 16.07
C ASN A 246 -17.45 -3.64 17.53
N SER A 247 -16.31 -4.13 18.03
CA SER A 247 -15.87 -3.85 19.39
C SER A 247 -15.60 -2.35 19.61
N LEU A 248 -14.97 -1.66 18.66
CA LEU A 248 -14.83 -0.20 18.71
C LEU A 248 -16.19 0.50 18.81
N LEU A 249 -17.11 0.22 17.89
CA LEU A 249 -18.35 0.99 17.74
C LEU A 249 -19.46 0.66 18.73
N ASN A 250 -19.62 -0.63 19.06
CA ASN A 250 -20.79 -1.15 19.78
C ASN A 250 -20.44 -1.69 21.17
N GLU A 251 -19.22 -2.19 21.39
CA GLU A 251 -18.81 -2.70 22.71
C GLU A 251 -18.21 -1.58 23.58
N HIS A 252 -17.28 -0.81 23.03
CA HIS A 252 -16.55 0.23 23.76
C HIS A 252 -17.03 1.65 23.45
N GLY A 253 -17.74 1.85 22.35
CA GLY A 253 -18.23 3.18 21.93
C GLY A 253 -17.12 4.16 21.54
N ILE A 254 -15.97 3.65 21.09
CA ILE A 254 -14.80 4.42 20.69
C ILE A 254 -14.83 4.65 19.17
N TYR A 255 -15.02 5.91 18.76
CA TYR A 255 -14.89 6.34 17.37
C TYR A 255 -14.65 7.85 17.29
N ASP A 256 -14.01 8.30 16.21
CA ASP A 256 -13.73 9.70 15.97
C ASP A 256 -14.90 10.36 15.22
N ALA A 257 -15.84 10.93 15.98
CA ALA A 257 -17.04 11.55 15.43
C ALA A 257 -16.72 12.72 14.49
N GLU A 258 -15.74 13.57 14.83
CA GLU A 258 -15.31 14.71 14.02
C GLU A 258 -14.77 14.24 12.67
N TYR A 259 -13.89 13.24 12.68
CA TYR A 259 -13.38 12.63 11.45
C TYR A 259 -14.50 12.03 10.60
N LEU A 260 -15.41 11.26 11.22
CA LEU A 260 -16.49 10.61 10.50
C LEU A 260 -17.45 11.62 9.86
N MET A 261 -17.80 12.70 10.58
CA MET A 261 -18.66 13.77 10.07
C MET A 261 -18.08 14.45 8.82
N TYR A 262 -16.78 14.75 8.83
CA TYR A 262 -16.24 15.70 7.86
C TYR A 262 -15.33 15.08 6.80
N LYS A 263 -14.79 13.88 7.03
CA LYS A 263 -13.81 13.24 6.13
C LYS A 263 -14.30 11.94 5.53
N THR A 264 -15.55 11.54 5.81
CA THR A 264 -16.11 10.28 5.30
C THR A 264 -17.55 10.46 4.79
N ASN A 265 -18.11 9.39 4.24
CA ASN A 265 -19.52 9.31 3.87
C ASN A 265 -20.44 8.86 5.03
N ALA A 266 -19.93 8.75 6.25
CA ALA A 266 -20.70 8.38 7.44
C ALA A 266 -21.99 9.22 7.66
N PRO A 267 -22.01 10.55 7.43
CA PRO A 267 -23.24 11.34 7.61
C PRO A 267 -24.19 11.31 6.42
N TYR A 268 -23.84 10.64 5.31
CA TYR A 268 -24.72 10.63 4.12
C TYR A 268 -26.04 9.94 4.48
N LEU A 269 -27.15 10.60 4.22
CA LEU A 269 -28.47 10.06 4.48
C LEU A 269 -28.79 8.97 3.46
N ILE A 270 -29.20 7.79 3.94
CA ILE A 270 -29.50 6.62 3.11
C ILE A 270 -31.01 6.45 3.00
N ARG A 271 -31.48 6.23 1.78
CA ARG A 271 -32.88 5.94 1.51
C ARG A 271 -33.25 4.54 2.00
N PRO A 272 -34.41 4.37 2.64
CA PRO A 272 -34.84 3.08 3.17
C PRO A 272 -35.32 2.10 2.09
N ASP A 273 -35.67 2.57 0.89
CA ASP A 273 -36.29 1.78 -0.17
C ASP A 273 -35.28 1.00 -1.02
N ASP A 274 -34.16 1.63 -1.40
CA ASP A 274 -33.15 1.05 -2.29
C ASP A 274 -31.72 1.03 -1.72
N GLY A 275 -31.53 1.55 -0.51
CA GLY A 275 -30.24 1.54 0.20
C GLY A 275 -29.18 2.47 -0.42
N ARG A 276 -29.54 3.33 -1.37
CA ARG A 276 -28.63 4.34 -1.92
C ARG A 276 -28.72 5.62 -1.09
N TYR A 277 -27.65 6.42 -1.11
CA TYR A 277 -27.70 7.73 -0.48
C TYR A 277 -28.67 8.67 -1.20
N VAL A 278 -29.35 9.50 -0.42
CA VAL A 278 -30.19 10.61 -0.89
C VAL A 278 -29.30 11.59 -1.65
N ARG A 279 -29.81 12.08 -2.77
CA ARG A 279 -29.14 13.08 -3.60
C ARG A 279 -30.01 14.30 -3.72
N ASP A 280 -29.36 15.45 -3.78
CA ASP A 280 -29.97 16.71 -4.17
C ASP A 280 -30.43 16.64 -5.64
N ASP A 281 -31.63 17.14 -5.92
CA ASP A 281 -32.24 17.06 -7.26
C ASP A 281 -31.56 18.00 -8.27
N VAL A 282 -30.87 19.04 -7.80
CA VAL A 282 -30.22 20.04 -8.66
C VAL A 282 -28.78 19.65 -8.96
N THR A 283 -27.99 19.36 -7.94
CA THR A 283 -26.55 19.08 -8.04
C THR A 283 -26.24 17.60 -8.23
N GLY A 284 -27.18 16.71 -7.85
CA GLY A 284 -26.95 15.27 -7.80
C GLY A 284 -26.03 14.84 -6.66
N ASN A 285 -25.60 15.75 -5.79
CA ASN A 285 -24.66 15.47 -4.71
C ASN A 285 -25.34 14.83 -3.49
N PRO A 286 -24.62 14.05 -2.68
CA PRO A 286 -25.14 13.48 -1.43
C PRO A 286 -25.71 14.52 -0.46
N ILE A 287 -26.78 14.14 0.24
CA ILE A 287 -27.40 14.92 1.33
C ILE A 287 -26.93 14.43 2.70
N VAL A 288 -26.68 15.38 3.60
CA VAL A 288 -26.44 15.20 5.04
C VAL A 288 -27.51 15.97 5.83
N TRP A 289 -27.61 15.72 7.14
CA TRP A 289 -28.49 16.49 8.02
C TRP A 289 -27.67 17.47 8.86
N ASP A 290 -27.92 18.76 8.69
CA ASP A 290 -27.36 19.85 9.50
C ASP A 290 -28.07 19.87 10.86
N LEU A 291 -27.33 19.68 11.95
CA LEU A 291 -27.89 19.63 13.29
C LEU A 291 -28.21 21.01 13.87
N GLU A 292 -27.56 22.06 13.37
CA GLU A 292 -27.70 23.43 13.90
C GLU A 292 -28.92 24.10 13.28
N ASP A 293 -29.03 24.04 11.95
CA ASP A 293 -30.21 24.55 11.25
C ASP A 293 -31.37 23.54 11.20
N ASN A 294 -31.11 22.30 11.63
CA ASN A 294 -32.05 21.20 11.66
C ASN A 294 -32.74 20.96 10.30
N CYS A 295 -31.93 20.87 9.24
CA CYS A 295 -32.42 20.74 7.86
C CYS A 295 -31.48 19.88 6.99
N PRO A 296 -31.97 19.33 5.87
CA PRO A 296 -31.09 18.64 4.93
C PRO A 296 -30.20 19.66 4.19
N ARG A 297 -28.92 19.34 4.06
CA ARG A 297 -27.96 20.12 3.25
C ARG A 297 -27.16 19.22 2.32
N VAL A 298 -26.67 19.80 1.22
CA VAL A 298 -25.71 19.11 0.36
C VAL A 298 -24.39 18.94 1.13
N HIS A 299 -23.77 17.76 1.08
CA HIS A 299 -22.58 17.44 1.89
C HIS A 299 -21.39 18.42 1.74
N ASN A 300 -21.31 19.15 0.64
CA ASN A 300 -20.27 20.12 0.34
C ASN A 300 -20.75 21.59 0.40
N ASP A 301 -21.92 21.84 0.99
CA ASP A 301 -22.38 23.18 1.33
C ASP A 301 -21.42 23.80 2.37
N SER A 302 -21.08 25.08 2.19
CA SER A 302 -20.11 25.80 3.04
C SER A 302 -20.49 25.85 4.52
N ALA A 303 -21.78 25.67 4.86
CA ALA A 303 -22.22 25.62 6.25
C ALA A 303 -21.79 24.32 6.94
N VAL A 304 -21.70 23.20 6.23
CA VAL A 304 -21.47 21.85 6.82
C VAL A 304 -20.17 21.18 6.36
N ALA A 305 -19.49 21.76 5.37
CA ALA A 305 -18.26 21.22 4.81
C ALA A 305 -17.02 21.80 5.50
N ARG A 306 -16.07 20.92 5.84
CA ARG A 306 -14.80 21.28 6.47
C ARG A 306 -13.61 20.81 5.64
N VAL A 307 -12.98 21.75 4.93
CA VAL A 307 -11.83 21.43 4.05
C VAL A 307 -10.58 21.27 4.91
N GLU A 308 -10.27 22.29 5.70
CA GLU A 308 -9.16 22.31 6.63
C GLU A 308 -9.59 21.97 8.05
N TYR A 309 -8.66 21.45 8.85
CA TYR A 309 -8.97 21.11 10.23
C TYR A 309 -9.36 22.33 11.07
N GLU A 310 -8.99 23.55 10.70
CA GLU A 310 -9.31 24.74 11.49
C GLU A 310 -10.57 25.46 10.99
N ASP A 311 -11.22 24.98 9.91
CA ASP A 311 -12.45 25.59 9.42
C ASP A 311 -13.61 25.34 10.40
N GLU A 312 -14.44 26.36 10.59
CA GLU A 312 -15.72 26.25 11.29
C GLU A 312 -16.78 25.69 10.34
N ALA A 313 -17.55 24.70 10.82
CA ALA A 313 -18.66 24.09 10.09
C ALA A 313 -19.68 23.59 11.09
N HIS A 314 -20.95 23.62 10.72
CA HIS A 314 -22.04 23.06 11.51
C HIS A 314 -21.82 21.56 11.72
N GLU A 315 -22.26 21.03 12.86
CA GLU A 315 -22.28 19.59 13.07
C GLU A 315 -23.31 18.89 12.15
N VAL A 316 -22.93 17.73 11.61
CA VAL A 316 -23.80 16.90 10.78
C VAL A 316 -24.14 15.59 11.47
N ALA A 317 -25.37 15.11 11.26
CA ALA A 317 -25.85 13.94 11.99
C ALA A 317 -25.12 12.65 11.59
N LEU A 318 -24.50 11.99 12.58
CA LEU A 318 -24.03 10.59 12.46
C LEU A 318 -25.08 9.57 12.93
N THR A 319 -26.03 9.99 13.76
CA THR A 319 -27.07 9.13 14.32
C THR A 319 -28.44 9.78 14.26
N GLY A 320 -29.49 8.96 14.33
CA GLY A 320 -30.88 9.43 14.28
C GLY A 320 -31.56 9.07 12.96
N THR A 321 -32.81 9.50 12.85
CA THR A 321 -33.66 9.30 11.68
C THR A 321 -34.24 10.64 11.28
N PHE A 322 -34.11 11.00 10.01
CA PHE A 322 -34.43 12.32 9.51
C PHE A 322 -35.33 12.23 8.30
N LYS A 323 -36.34 13.11 8.23
CA LYS A 323 -37.31 13.12 7.14
C LYS A 323 -36.81 13.98 5.98
N VAL A 324 -36.51 13.35 4.85
CA VAL A 324 -36.10 14.04 3.61
C VAL A 324 -36.96 13.55 2.46
N ASN A 325 -37.58 14.48 1.72
CA ASN A 325 -38.49 14.18 0.61
C ASN A 325 -39.61 13.18 0.99
N GLY A 326 -40.11 13.28 2.22
CA GLY A 326 -41.16 12.41 2.77
C GLY A 326 -40.68 11.03 3.25
N MET A 327 -39.41 10.67 3.07
CA MET A 327 -38.82 9.40 3.50
C MET A 327 -38.07 9.55 4.82
N ASP A 328 -38.14 8.51 5.67
CA ASP A 328 -37.34 8.43 6.89
C ASP A 328 -35.96 7.84 6.57
N CYS A 329 -34.97 8.71 6.50
CA CYS A 329 -33.60 8.39 6.11
C CYS A 329 -32.70 8.32 7.34
N ASN A 330 -31.68 7.46 7.29
CA ASN A 330 -30.68 7.32 8.37
C ASN A 330 -29.28 7.63 7.84
N PRO A 331 -28.40 8.28 8.62
CA PRO A 331 -26.99 8.40 8.26
C PRO A 331 -26.37 7.01 8.01
N ALA A 332 -25.46 6.92 7.04
CA ALA A 332 -24.76 5.67 6.69
C ALA A 332 -24.06 5.03 7.90
N PHE A 333 -23.58 5.83 8.85
CA PHE A 333 -22.97 5.35 10.09
C PHE A 333 -23.90 4.47 10.94
N VAL A 334 -25.20 4.82 11.02
CA VAL A 334 -26.19 3.99 11.74
C VAL A 334 -26.27 2.60 11.12
N LEU A 335 -26.29 2.54 9.79
CA LEU A 335 -26.34 1.26 9.05
C LEU A 335 -25.06 0.45 9.22
N LEU A 336 -23.89 1.10 9.25
CA LEU A 336 -22.62 0.44 9.54
C LEU A 336 -22.62 -0.16 10.96
N LYS A 337 -22.99 0.64 11.97
CA LYS A 337 -23.08 0.17 13.38
C LYS A 337 -23.99 -1.04 13.49
N GLU A 338 -25.14 -1.02 12.84
CA GLU A 338 -26.07 -2.15 12.83
C GLU A 338 -25.49 -3.36 12.10
N HIS A 339 -24.91 -3.17 10.92
CA HIS A 339 -24.31 -4.25 10.13
C HIS A 339 -23.25 -5.01 10.91
N VAL A 340 -22.41 -4.31 11.68
CA VAL A 340 -21.27 -4.94 12.34
C VAL A 340 -21.62 -5.65 13.65
N LYS A 341 -22.82 -5.43 14.22
CA LYS A 341 -23.27 -6.10 15.48
C LYS A 341 -23.19 -7.63 15.43
N LYS A 342 -23.33 -8.22 14.23
CA LYS A 342 -23.22 -9.67 14.04
C LYS A 342 -21.80 -10.21 14.21
N TYR A 343 -20.77 -9.36 14.13
CA TYR A 343 -19.37 -9.73 14.32
C TYR A 343 -18.94 -9.54 15.78
N THR A 344 -19.64 -10.22 16.71
CA THR A 344 -19.21 -10.20 18.12
C THR A 344 -17.86 -10.88 18.30
N PRO A 345 -17.08 -10.56 19.34
CA PRO A 345 -15.84 -11.26 19.64
C PRO A 345 -15.97 -12.80 19.63
N GLU A 346 -17.07 -13.35 20.14
CA GLU A 346 -17.34 -14.80 20.17
C GLU A 346 -17.66 -15.38 18.79
N TYR A 347 -18.32 -14.60 17.92
CA TYR A 347 -18.54 -15.00 16.53
C TYR A 347 -17.22 -15.02 15.76
N VAL A 348 -16.40 -13.99 15.96
CA VAL A 348 -15.09 -13.84 15.31
C VAL A 348 -14.14 -14.95 15.75
N GLU A 349 -14.10 -15.30 17.04
CA GLU A 349 -13.28 -16.40 17.56
C GLU A 349 -13.54 -17.72 16.84
N LYS A 350 -14.81 -18.05 16.55
CA LYS A 350 -15.15 -19.28 15.82
C LYS A 350 -14.53 -19.32 14.42
N ILE A 351 -14.44 -18.16 13.77
CA ILE A 351 -13.90 -18.02 12.42
C ILE A 351 -12.38 -18.00 12.45
N THR A 352 -11.78 -17.15 13.30
CA THR A 352 -10.36 -16.78 13.25
C THR A 352 -9.48 -17.61 14.18
N SER A 353 -10.08 -18.30 15.16
CA SER A 353 -9.45 -18.88 16.36
C SER A 353 -8.72 -17.90 17.28
N VAL A 354 -8.86 -16.60 17.05
CA VAL A 354 -8.37 -15.56 17.96
C VAL A 354 -9.35 -15.48 19.14
N PRO A 355 -8.91 -15.64 20.40
CA PRO A 355 -9.81 -15.61 21.56
C PRO A 355 -10.66 -14.34 21.60
N ALA A 356 -11.96 -14.45 21.90
CA ALA A 356 -12.89 -13.31 21.97
C ALA A 356 -12.36 -12.19 22.88
N ALA A 357 -11.80 -12.55 24.05
CA ALA A 357 -11.19 -11.61 24.97
C ALA A 357 -10.02 -10.82 24.34
N ALA A 358 -9.24 -11.44 23.45
CA ALA A 358 -8.18 -10.75 22.72
C ALA A 358 -8.73 -9.80 21.66
N VAL A 359 -9.80 -10.16 20.95
CA VAL A 359 -10.47 -9.28 19.97
C VAL A 359 -10.94 -7.99 20.66
N SER A 360 -11.71 -8.13 21.73
CA SER A 360 -12.23 -6.97 22.49
C SER A 360 -11.10 -6.13 23.10
N ARG A 361 -10.09 -6.77 23.73
CA ARG A 361 -8.93 -6.08 24.30
C ARG A 361 -8.17 -5.28 23.25
N ILE A 362 -7.82 -5.90 22.12
CA ILE A 362 -7.03 -5.24 21.07
C ILE A 362 -7.80 -4.05 20.49
N ALA A 363 -9.11 -4.18 20.28
CA ALA A 363 -9.95 -3.08 19.83
C ALA A 363 -9.94 -1.90 20.82
N LYS A 364 -10.12 -2.18 22.11
CA LYS A 364 -10.07 -1.16 23.16
C LYS A 364 -8.71 -0.47 23.23
N GLU A 365 -7.62 -1.25 23.31
CA GLU A 365 -6.27 -0.72 23.39
C GLU A 365 -5.91 0.13 22.16
N PHE A 366 -6.31 -0.30 20.96
CA PHE A 366 -6.11 0.45 19.72
C PHE A 366 -6.91 1.76 19.71
N GLY A 367 -8.19 1.71 20.12
CA GLY A 367 -9.06 2.89 20.20
C GLY A 367 -8.59 3.93 21.22
N GLU A 368 -8.11 3.48 22.39
CA GLU A 368 -7.53 4.37 23.41
C GLU A 368 -6.20 4.98 22.95
N ALA A 369 -5.34 4.17 22.31
CA ALA A 369 -4.07 4.65 21.76
C ALA A 369 -4.24 5.62 20.58
N ALA A 370 -5.42 5.69 19.97
CA ALA A 370 -5.71 6.64 18.90
C ALA A 370 -5.73 8.10 19.37
N GLU A 371 -5.85 8.34 20.68
CA GLU A 371 -5.85 9.70 21.26
C GLU A 371 -6.83 10.64 20.55
N ILE A 372 -8.07 10.17 20.34
CA ILE A 372 -9.12 10.90 19.61
C ILE A 372 -9.30 12.30 20.23
N GLY A 373 -9.29 13.32 19.38
CA GLY A 373 -9.32 14.73 19.76
C GLY A 373 -7.94 15.37 19.98
N SER A 374 -6.86 14.59 20.00
CA SER A 374 -5.50 15.14 20.05
C SER A 374 -5.09 15.75 18.71
N THR A 375 -4.18 16.72 18.77
CA THR A 375 -3.73 17.48 17.60
C THR A 375 -2.25 17.83 17.71
N VAL A 376 -1.59 18.01 16.58
CA VAL A 376 -0.22 18.53 16.49
C VAL A 376 -0.18 19.78 15.62
N THR A 377 0.79 20.65 15.86
CA THR A 377 1.08 21.78 14.97
C THR A 377 2.29 21.45 14.11
N ILE A 378 2.08 21.37 12.80
CA ILE A 378 3.16 21.18 11.81
C ILE A 378 3.55 22.51 11.18
N GLN A 379 4.81 22.63 10.76
CA GLN A 379 5.26 23.79 9.99
C GLN A 379 5.01 23.55 8.50
N THR A 380 4.35 24.50 7.85
CA THR A 380 4.13 24.51 6.40
C THR A 380 4.77 25.75 5.78
N GLU A 381 4.86 25.79 4.45
CA GLU A 381 5.31 26.99 3.72
C GLU A 381 4.43 28.22 3.99
N LYS A 382 3.18 28.02 4.43
CA LYS A 382 2.21 29.07 4.76
C LYS A 382 2.18 29.41 6.26
N GLY A 383 3.05 28.80 7.07
CA GLY A 383 3.09 28.96 8.52
C GLY A 383 2.66 27.71 9.29
N PRO A 384 2.54 27.81 10.63
CA PRO A 384 2.09 26.71 11.47
C PRO A 384 0.64 26.32 11.13
N LYS A 385 0.37 25.01 11.09
CA LYS A 385 -0.97 24.45 10.82
C LYS A 385 -1.31 23.39 11.85
N LYS A 386 -2.50 23.46 12.44
CA LYS A 386 -3.00 22.46 13.38
C LYS A 386 -3.65 21.31 12.61
N ILE A 387 -3.28 20.07 12.93
CA ILE A 387 -3.84 18.86 12.31
C ILE A 387 -4.14 17.78 13.37
N PRO A 388 -5.06 16.84 13.10
CA PRO A 388 -5.29 15.69 13.97
C PRO A 388 -4.02 14.85 14.16
N SER A 389 -3.81 14.39 15.39
CA SER A 389 -2.79 13.39 15.72
C SER A 389 -3.49 12.10 16.08
N ARG A 390 -3.21 11.01 15.38
CA ARG A 390 -3.75 9.67 15.66
C ARG A 390 -2.61 8.68 15.58
N PRO A 391 -1.86 8.43 16.67
CA PRO A 391 -0.62 7.65 16.64
C PRO A 391 -0.89 6.14 16.57
N VAL A 392 -1.81 5.73 15.71
CA VAL A 392 -2.20 4.34 15.49
C VAL A 392 -2.37 4.05 14.01
N ALA A 393 -2.11 2.81 13.61
CA ALA A 393 -2.31 2.42 12.21
C ALA A 393 -2.65 0.94 12.08
N THR A 394 -3.57 0.62 11.19
CA THR A 394 -3.74 -0.72 10.67
C THR A 394 -3.11 -0.81 9.29
N HIS A 395 -2.54 -1.97 8.99
CA HIS A 395 -1.81 -2.15 7.75
C HIS A 395 -1.84 -3.59 7.27
N PHE A 396 -1.88 -3.75 5.95
CA PHE A 396 -2.03 -5.04 5.30
C PHE A 396 -1.23 -5.12 4.00
N PHE A 397 -0.84 -6.33 3.60
CA PHE A 397 -0.25 -6.54 2.27
C PHE A 397 -0.51 -7.96 1.76
N ARG A 398 0.51 -8.67 1.27
CA ARG A 398 0.39 -9.95 0.53
C ARG A 398 -0.40 -11.03 1.28
N GLY A 399 -0.16 -11.21 2.59
CA GLY A 399 -0.80 -12.26 3.38
C GLY A 399 -2.32 -12.06 3.47
N ALA A 400 -2.78 -10.84 3.69
CA ALA A 400 -4.20 -10.50 3.84
C ALA A 400 -4.98 -10.44 2.50
N GLN A 401 -4.31 -10.58 1.35
CA GLN A 401 -4.94 -10.46 0.03
C GLN A 401 -4.70 -11.65 -0.89
N GLY A 402 -4.03 -12.70 -0.41
CA GLY A 402 -3.68 -13.89 -1.20
C GLY A 402 -4.86 -14.80 -1.56
N HIS A 403 -6.07 -14.25 -1.70
CA HIS A 403 -7.32 -14.98 -1.89
C HIS A 403 -8.35 -14.15 -2.70
N THR A 404 -9.41 -14.80 -3.19
CA THR A 404 -10.41 -14.20 -4.08
C THR A 404 -11.19 -13.02 -3.48
N ASN A 405 -11.37 -13.01 -2.15
CA ASN A 405 -12.08 -11.93 -1.44
C ASN A 405 -11.18 -10.74 -1.02
N SER A 406 -9.99 -10.60 -1.61
CA SER A 406 -8.97 -9.67 -1.12
C SER A 406 -9.41 -8.22 -0.99
N GLY A 407 -10.22 -7.71 -1.93
CA GLY A 407 -10.70 -6.33 -1.89
C GLY A 407 -11.51 -6.04 -0.63
N TRP A 408 -12.42 -6.95 -0.26
CA TRP A 408 -13.25 -6.84 0.92
C TRP A 408 -12.44 -6.98 2.22
N THR A 409 -11.45 -7.87 2.26
CA THR A 409 -10.55 -8.01 3.41
C THR A 409 -9.73 -6.73 3.62
N CYS A 410 -9.10 -6.21 2.56
CA CYS A 410 -8.33 -4.96 2.64
C CYS A 410 -9.22 -3.78 3.08
N LEU A 411 -10.42 -3.64 2.52
CA LEU A 411 -11.38 -2.60 2.93
C LEU A 411 -11.75 -2.74 4.41
N SER A 412 -11.98 -3.96 4.88
CA SER A 412 -12.38 -4.21 6.27
C SER A 412 -11.26 -3.84 7.24
N ILE A 413 -10.01 -4.16 6.90
CA ILE A 413 -8.85 -3.79 7.73
C ILE A 413 -8.68 -2.28 7.73
N ASP A 414 -8.72 -1.63 6.56
CA ASP A 414 -8.58 -0.18 6.45
C ASP A 414 -9.70 0.58 7.18
N MET A 415 -10.92 0.05 7.18
CA MET A 415 -12.06 0.62 7.92
C MET A 415 -11.76 0.77 9.42
N VAL A 416 -10.89 -0.05 10.00
CA VAL A 416 -10.46 0.11 11.41
C VAL A 416 -9.74 1.46 11.62
N ASN A 417 -8.91 1.91 10.68
CA ASN A 417 -8.29 3.24 10.73
C ASN A 417 -9.34 4.35 10.73
N HIS A 418 -10.32 4.23 9.82
CA HIS A 418 -11.35 5.24 9.66
C HIS A 418 -12.25 5.39 10.89
N MET A 419 -12.48 4.33 11.67
CA MET A 419 -13.29 4.43 12.88
C MET A 419 -12.66 5.34 13.94
N VAL A 420 -11.32 5.41 13.98
CA VAL A 420 -10.58 6.23 14.95
C VAL A 420 -9.92 7.46 14.31
N GLY A 421 -10.27 7.74 13.05
CA GLY A 421 -9.76 8.89 12.30
C GLY A 421 -8.28 8.84 11.92
N ALA A 422 -7.66 7.65 11.93
CA ALA A 422 -6.22 7.48 11.71
C ALA A 422 -5.79 7.37 10.24
N ALA A 423 -6.69 7.60 9.29
CA ALA A 423 -6.37 7.55 7.87
C ALA A 423 -5.81 8.91 7.40
N ASP A 424 -4.60 8.87 6.84
CA ASP A 424 -3.87 10.04 6.29
C ASP A 424 -3.67 11.20 7.29
N THR A 425 -3.54 10.86 8.57
CA THR A 425 -3.26 11.80 9.67
C THR A 425 -1.82 11.71 10.16
N TRP A 426 -1.44 12.60 11.07
CA TRP A 426 -0.16 12.52 11.76
C TRP A 426 -0.17 11.38 12.78
N GLY A 427 0.79 10.46 12.70
CA GLY A 427 0.84 9.29 13.57
C GLY A 427 0.56 7.99 12.84
#